data_AF-W1PTI0-F1
#
_entry.id   AF-W1PTI0-F1
#
_cell.length_a   1.000
_cell.length_b   1.000
_cell.length_c   1.000
_cell.angle_alpha   90.00
_cell.angle_beta   90.00
_cell.angle_gamma   90.00
#
_symmetry.space_group_name_H-M   'P 1'
#
loop_
_entity.id
_entity.type
_entity.pdbx_description
1 polymer ?
#
loop_
_entity_poly.entity_id
_entity_poly.type
_entity_poly.pdbx_seq_one_letter_code
_entity_poly.pdbx_strand_id
1 'polypeptide(L)'
;MTPNFKMTDPFNPVYMMSFSGPRGYASQVHQLVARKGVVDTVVRTSDAGYLMRRLVKVVQHIVVHRMDCGTIRGISVSPRNGVGVNKRIFIQTLIGRVLANDVYISLRCIAARNQDIGIGLVNRFITSRAQPIYIRSPFTCKSTS
;
A
#
# COMPACT_ATOMS: atom_id res chain seq x y z
N MET A 1 17.57 -24.09 -16.97
CA MET A 1 16.32 -24.51 -16.31
C MET A 1 16.27 -26.02 -16.43
N THR A 2 16.62 -26.78 -15.39
CA THR A 2 16.60 -28.25 -15.45
C THR A 2 15.15 -28.73 -15.60
N PRO A 3 14.78 -29.43 -16.68
CA PRO A 3 13.39 -29.77 -16.99
C PRO A 3 12.77 -30.76 -15.99
N ASN A 4 13.56 -31.36 -15.10
CA ASN A 4 13.14 -32.44 -14.21
C ASN A 4 12.31 -32.00 -12.98
N PHE A 5 12.27 -30.71 -12.63
CA PHE A 5 11.51 -30.28 -11.44
C PHE A 5 10.00 -30.12 -11.69
N LYS A 6 9.59 -30.04 -12.97
CA LYS A 6 8.18 -29.90 -13.36
C LYS A 6 7.46 -31.23 -13.57
N MET A 7 8.13 -32.38 -13.50
CA MET A 7 7.65 -33.60 -14.16
C MET A 7 7.59 -34.88 -13.33
N THR A 8 7.65 -34.85 -11.98
CA THR A 8 7.61 -36.11 -11.22
C THR A 8 6.51 -36.31 -10.18
N ASP A 9 5.95 -35.31 -9.51
CA ASP A 9 4.71 -35.54 -8.72
C ASP A 9 4.13 -34.22 -8.16
N PRO A 10 2.87 -33.84 -8.44
CA PRO A 10 2.18 -32.75 -7.75
C PRO A 10 2.08 -32.95 -6.24
N PHE A 11 2.15 -34.21 -5.76
CA PHE A 11 2.15 -34.56 -4.35
C PHE A 11 3.55 -34.62 -3.71
N ASN A 12 4.61 -34.30 -4.47
CA ASN A 12 5.94 -34.22 -3.89
C ASN A 12 5.95 -33.14 -2.79
N PRO A 13 6.28 -33.48 -1.53
CA PRO A 13 6.30 -32.52 -0.43
C PRO A 13 7.18 -31.29 -0.72
N VAL A 14 8.27 -31.43 -1.48
CA VAL A 14 9.17 -30.32 -1.87
C VAL A 14 8.52 -29.41 -2.90
N TYR A 15 7.74 -29.98 -3.84
CA TYR A 15 6.93 -29.21 -4.78
C TYR A 15 5.80 -28.48 -4.05
N MET A 16 5.07 -29.18 -3.19
CA MET A 16 4.03 -28.57 -2.35
C MET A 16 4.62 -27.43 -1.51
N MET A 17 5.75 -27.61 -0.84
CA MET A 17 6.39 -26.58 -0.01
C MET A 17 6.89 -25.35 -0.78
N SER A 18 7.30 -25.51 -2.04
CA SER A 18 7.82 -24.40 -2.86
C SER A 18 6.74 -23.58 -3.57
N PHE A 19 5.55 -24.16 -3.79
CA PHE A 19 4.42 -23.49 -4.46
C PHE A 19 3.29 -23.06 -3.52
N SER A 20 3.11 -23.73 -2.37
CA SER A 20 2.09 -23.35 -1.37
C SER A 20 2.55 -22.23 -0.41
N GLY A 21 3.80 -21.79 -0.52
CA GLY A 21 4.38 -20.72 0.31
C GLY A 21 4.79 -21.03 1.76
N PRO A 22 4.85 -22.28 2.29
CA PRO A 22 5.20 -22.51 3.69
C PRO A 22 6.69 -22.34 3.99
N ARG A 23 7.62 -22.66 3.07
CA ARG A 23 9.08 -22.45 3.21
C ARG A 23 9.81 -22.90 1.93
N GLY A 24 10.18 -21.95 1.08
CA GLY A 24 11.07 -22.20 -0.06
C GLY A 24 10.55 -21.61 -1.37
N TYR A 25 11.47 -21.19 -2.25
CA TYR A 25 11.14 -20.73 -3.61
C TYR A 25 12.13 -21.36 -4.60
N ALA A 26 11.68 -21.66 -5.81
CA ALA A 26 12.46 -22.41 -6.80
C ALA A 26 13.82 -21.77 -7.17
N SER A 27 14.04 -20.48 -6.86
CA SER A 27 15.30 -19.77 -7.12
C SER A 27 16.38 -19.92 -6.03
N GLN A 28 16.14 -20.66 -4.95
CA GLN A 28 17.10 -20.79 -3.84
C GLN A 28 18.28 -21.75 -4.09
N VAL A 29 18.41 -22.34 -5.29
CA VAL A 29 19.37 -23.44 -5.56
C VAL A 29 20.73 -22.97 -6.12
N HIS A 30 21.40 -21.98 -5.51
CA HIS A 30 22.79 -21.64 -5.89
C HIS A 30 23.67 -21.31 -4.68
N GLN A 31 24.72 -22.12 -4.46
CA GLN A 31 25.57 -22.11 -3.25
C GLN A 31 26.73 -21.09 -3.24
N LEU A 32 26.95 -20.29 -4.28
CA LEU A 32 28.02 -19.26 -4.29
C LEU A 32 27.62 -17.93 -3.64
N VAL A 33 26.32 -17.71 -3.37
CA VAL A 33 25.78 -16.45 -2.81
C VAL A 33 25.86 -16.42 -1.27
N ALA A 34 26.21 -17.53 -0.61
CA ALA A 34 26.06 -17.68 0.84
C ALA A 34 26.87 -16.67 1.68
N ARG A 35 28.17 -16.49 1.44
CA ARG A 35 29.02 -15.58 2.26
C ARG A 35 28.72 -14.10 2.00
N LYS A 36 28.59 -13.71 0.73
CA LYS A 36 28.21 -12.34 0.36
C LYS A 36 26.80 -12.01 0.85
N GLY A 37 25.88 -12.96 0.76
CA GLY A 37 24.52 -12.84 1.28
C GLY A 37 24.47 -12.61 2.79
N VAL A 38 25.30 -13.30 3.58
CA VAL A 38 25.38 -13.06 5.03
C VAL A 38 25.89 -11.65 5.35
N VAL A 39 26.97 -11.20 4.69
CA VAL A 39 27.50 -9.85 4.91
C VAL A 39 26.52 -8.77 4.46
N ASP A 40 25.93 -8.90 3.27
CA ASP A 40 24.91 -7.96 2.77
C ASP A 40 23.69 -7.91 3.69
N THR A 41 23.34 -9.03 4.32
CA THR A 41 22.26 -9.07 5.31
C THR A 41 22.62 -8.27 6.56
N VAL A 42 23.84 -8.42 7.08
CA VAL A 42 24.32 -7.65 8.25
C VAL A 42 24.38 -6.14 7.97
N VAL A 43 24.81 -5.75 6.76
CA VAL A 43 24.81 -4.33 6.38
C VAL A 43 23.38 -3.81 6.24
N ARG A 44 22.48 -4.55 5.57
CA ARG A 44 21.08 -4.15 5.42
C ARG A 44 20.31 -4.06 6.73
N THR A 45 20.58 -4.94 7.69
CA THR A 45 19.97 -4.85 9.03
C THR A 45 20.45 -3.60 9.78
N SER A 46 21.74 -3.27 9.65
CA SER A 46 22.33 -2.07 10.24
C SER A 46 21.70 -0.79 9.67
N ASP A 47 21.59 -0.69 8.34
CA ASP A 47 21.00 0.46 7.65
C ASP A 47 19.50 0.62 7.96
N ALA A 48 18.75 -0.48 7.98
CA ALA A 48 17.34 -0.47 8.33
C ALA A 48 17.12 0.03 9.77
N GLY A 49 17.94 -0.45 10.73
CA GLY A 49 17.89 0.01 12.12
C GLY A 49 18.21 1.49 12.26
N TYR A 50 19.24 1.97 11.54
CA TYR A 50 19.61 3.37 11.53
C TYR A 50 18.50 4.28 10.98
N LEU A 51 17.90 3.88 9.85
CA LEU A 51 16.80 4.61 9.23
C LEU A 51 15.58 4.67 10.15
N MET A 52 15.21 3.56 10.79
CA MET A 52 14.11 3.53 11.75
C MET A 52 14.39 4.47 12.93
N ARG A 53 15.60 4.50 13.48
CA ARG A 53 15.95 5.42 14.57
C ARG A 53 15.84 6.88 14.14
N ARG A 54 16.25 7.22 12.91
CA ARG A 54 16.09 8.58 12.36
C ARG A 54 14.61 8.94 12.17
N LEU A 55 13.83 8.04 11.59
CA LEU A 55 12.41 8.27 11.34
C LEU A 55 11.64 8.47 12.66
N VAL A 56 11.86 7.60 13.66
CA VAL A 56 11.23 7.70 14.99
C VAL A 56 11.54 9.04 15.65
N LYS A 57 12.79 9.51 15.57
CA LYS A 57 13.16 10.83 16.11
C LYS A 57 12.40 11.99 15.45
N VAL A 58 12.12 11.92 14.15
CA VAL A 58 11.37 12.97 13.43
C VAL A 58 9.89 12.94 13.79
N VAL A 59 9.29 11.75 13.94
CA VAL A 59 7.85 11.60 14.18
C VAL A 59 7.47 11.60 15.67
N GLN A 60 8.43 11.63 16.59
CA GLN A 60 8.21 11.53 18.04
C GLN A 60 7.25 12.59 18.61
N HIS A 61 7.15 13.75 17.95
CA HIS A 61 6.28 14.85 18.36
C HIS A 61 4.93 14.87 17.63
N ILE A 62 4.63 13.88 16.79
CA ILE A 62 3.36 13.81 16.03
C ILE A 62 2.33 13.07 16.88
N VAL A 63 1.40 13.81 17.48
CA VAL A 63 0.30 13.28 18.30
C VAL A 63 -1.04 13.80 17.76
N VAL A 64 -2.08 12.96 17.79
CA VAL A 64 -3.44 13.35 17.40
C VAL A 64 -4.11 14.07 18.58
N HIS A 65 -4.25 15.39 18.48
CA HIS A 65 -4.88 16.20 19.54
C HIS A 65 -6.38 16.45 19.32
N ARG A 66 -6.84 16.51 18.07
CA ARG A 66 -8.23 16.85 17.72
C ARG A 66 -8.78 15.91 16.66
N MET A 67 -10.10 15.70 16.68
CA MET A 67 -10.81 14.85 15.73
C MET A 67 -10.96 15.51 14.34
N ASP A 68 -11.23 16.81 14.28
CA ASP A 68 -11.26 17.57 13.01
C ASP A 68 -10.48 18.88 13.15
N CYS A 69 -9.62 19.15 12.17
CA CYS A 69 -8.86 20.40 12.04
C CYS A 69 -9.55 21.46 11.17
N GLY A 70 -10.70 21.14 10.56
CA GLY A 70 -11.51 22.05 9.75
C GLY A 70 -10.91 22.44 8.39
N THR A 71 -9.75 21.89 8.00
CA THR A 71 -9.10 22.24 6.73
C THR A 71 -9.98 21.91 5.52
N ILE A 72 -10.00 22.83 4.55
CA ILE A 72 -10.67 22.64 3.25
C ILE A 72 -9.67 22.07 2.22
N ARG A 73 -8.37 22.14 2.50
CA ARG A 73 -7.32 21.68 1.59
C ARG A 73 -7.17 20.17 1.67
N GLY A 74 -7.26 19.51 0.52
CA GLY A 74 -7.01 18.08 0.36
C GLY A 74 -5.97 17.78 -0.72
N ILE A 75 -5.55 16.52 -0.78
CA ILE A 75 -4.69 16.00 -1.84
C ILE A 75 -5.58 15.31 -2.87
N SER A 76 -5.41 15.63 -4.15
CA SER A 76 -6.12 14.98 -5.25
C SER A 76 -5.49 13.64 -5.58
N VAL A 77 -6.30 12.58 -5.59
CA VAL A 77 -5.92 11.25 -6.07
C VAL A 77 -6.76 10.95 -7.30
N SER A 78 -6.12 10.86 -8.46
CA SER A 78 -6.77 10.49 -9.71
C SER A 78 -6.49 9.04 -10.07
N PRO A 79 -7.47 8.32 -10.63
CA PRO A 79 -7.22 7.00 -11.19
C PRO A 79 -6.33 7.17 -12.42
N ARG A 80 -5.04 6.83 -12.31
CA ARG A 80 -4.10 6.94 -13.43
C ARG A 80 -4.46 5.89 -14.49
N ASN A 81 -4.71 6.33 -15.72
CA ASN A 81 -5.19 5.55 -16.88
C ASN A 81 -4.28 4.40 -17.35
N GLY A 82 -3.23 4.04 -16.61
CA GLY A 82 -2.36 2.90 -16.91
C GLY A 82 -3.02 1.56 -16.57
N VAL A 83 -3.00 0.65 -17.54
CA VAL A 83 -3.67 -0.66 -17.57
C VAL A 83 -3.45 -1.49 -16.30
N GLY A 84 -4.54 -1.88 -15.64
CA GLY A 84 -4.63 -2.98 -14.67
C GLY A 84 -3.99 -2.77 -13.28
N VAL A 85 -2.69 -2.49 -13.21
CA VAL A 85 -1.90 -2.45 -11.96
C VAL A 85 -2.28 -1.24 -11.10
N ASN A 86 -2.59 -0.11 -11.75
CA ASN A 86 -2.94 1.13 -11.04
C ASN A 86 -4.27 1.05 -10.30
N LYS A 87 -5.19 0.18 -10.69
CA LYS A 87 -6.48 0.04 -10.00
C LYS A 87 -6.31 -0.47 -8.57
N ARG A 88 -5.43 -1.46 -8.36
CA ARG A 88 -5.17 -2.00 -7.01
C ARG A 88 -4.51 -0.96 -6.11
N ILE A 89 -3.54 -0.22 -6.66
CA ILE A 89 -2.85 0.87 -5.95
C ILE A 89 -3.85 1.97 -5.56
N PHE A 90 -4.76 2.33 -6.46
CA PHE A 90 -5.80 3.34 -6.20
C PHE A 90 -6.75 2.90 -5.08
N ILE A 91 -7.20 1.65 -5.09
CA ILE A 91 -8.06 1.07 -4.04
C ILE A 91 -7.32 1.11 -2.68
N GLN A 92 -6.09 0.60 -2.64
CA GLN A 92 -5.28 0.59 -1.41
C GLN A 92 -5.00 1.99 -0.88
N THR A 93 -4.89 2.98 -1.76
CA THR A 93 -4.63 4.37 -1.36
C THR A 93 -5.88 5.02 -0.76
N LEU A 94 -7.08 4.71 -1.25
CA LEU A 94 -8.31 5.38 -0.82
C LEU A 94 -8.95 4.75 0.42
N ILE A 95 -8.82 3.44 0.61
CA ILE A 95 -9.44 2.74 1.75
C ILE A 95 -8.97 3.34 3.07
N GLY A 96 -9.93 3.61 3.97
CA GLY A 96 -9.66 4.12 5.32
C GLY A 96 -9.27 5.60 5.38
N ARG A 97 -9.32 6.33 4.26
CA ARG A 97 -9.16 7.79 4.23
C ARG A 97 -10.51 8.50 4.27
N VAL A 98 -10.47 9.81 4.54
CA VAL A 98 -11.65 10.66 4.64
C VAL A 98 -11.70 11.66 3.48
N LEU A 99 -12.89 11.90 2.94
CA LEU A 99 -13.13 12.85 1.87
C LEU A 99 -12.98 14.31 2.33
N ALA A 100 -12.32 15.12 1.51
CA ALA A 100 -12.15 16.55 1.73
C ALA A 100 -13.33 17.37 1.18
N ASN A 101 -13.89 16.96 0.04
CA ASN A 101 -15.00 17.62 -0.67
C ASN A 101 -16.10 16.61 -1.01
N ASP A 102 -17.31 17.10 -1.21
CA ASP A 102 -18.43 16.31 -1.71
C ASP A 102 -18.16 15.80 -3.13
N VAL A 103 -18.57 14.57 -3.42
CA VAL A 103 -18.43 13.96 -4.74
C VAL A 103 -19.80 13.77 -5.36
N TYR A 104 -20.04 14.50 -6.44
CA TYR A 104 -21.26 14.43 -7.23
C TYR A 104 -21.02 13.68 -8.55
N ILE A 105 -22.00 12.87 -8.96
CA ILE A 105 -22.07 12.29 -10.29
C ILE A 105 -23.41 12.64 -10.89
N SER A 106 -23.38 13.36 -12.02
CA SER A 106 -24.56 13.68 -12.82
C SER A 106 -25.75 14.14 -11.97
N LEU A 107 -25.52 15.08 -11.04
CA LEU A 107 -26.49 15.68 -10.09
C LEU A 107 -26.82 14.89 -8.81
N ARG A 108 -26.31 13.65 -8.62
CA ARG A 108 -26.49 12.89 -7.38
C ARG A 108 -25.22 12.92 -6.52
N CYS A 109 -25.37 13.27 -5.24
CA CYS A 109 -24.28 13.13 -4.26
C CYS A 109 -24.04 11.65 -3.96
N ILE A 110 -22.82 11.16 -4.21
CA ILE A 110 -22.41 9.78 -3.89
C ILE A 110 -21.81 9.68 -2.50
N ALA A 111 -21.02 10.69 -2.13
CA ALA A 111 -20.35 10.76 -0.86
C ALA A 111 -20.21 12.21 -0.42
N ALA A 112 -20.47 12.45 0.86
CA ALA A 112 -20.38 13.77 1.47
C ALA A 112 -18.97 14.02 2.04
N ARG A 113 -18.63 15.29 2.23
CA ARG A 113 -17.45 15.73 2.96
C ARG A 113 -17.42 15.09 4.34
N ASN A 114 -16.21 14.76 4.81
CA ASN A 114 -15.95 14.10 6.09
C ASN A 114 -16.43 12.65 6.20
N GLN A 115 -16.90 12.06 5.10
CA GLN A 115 -17.20 10.64 5.06
C GLN A 115 -15.93 9.81 4.85
N ASP A 116 -15.85 8.70 5.57
CA ASP A 116 -14.82 7.67 5.42
C ASP A 116 -15.04 6.83 4.15
N ILE A 117 -13.94 6.46 3.51
CA ILE A 117 -13.96 5.72 2.25
C ILE A 117 -13.85 4.22 2.53
N GLY A 118 -15.01 3.56 2.50
CA GLY A 118 -15.12 2.09 2.55
C GLY A 118 -15.09 1.43 1.17
N ILE A 119 -14.98 0.10 1.17
CA ILE A 119 -14.93 -0.74 -0.05
C ILE A 119 -16.16 -0.50 -0.97
N GLY A 120 -17.35 -0.31 -0.39
CA GLY A 120 -18.57 -0.03 -1.15
C GLY A 120 -18.51 1.26 -1.96
N LEU A 121 -17.99 2.34 -1.38
CA LEU A 121 -17.81 3.63 -2.07
C LEU A 121 -16.73 3.55 -3.15
N VAL A 122 -15.61 2.86 -2.88
CA VAL A 122 -14.52 2.67 -3.84
C VAL A 122 -15.01 1.94 -5.09
N ASN A 123 -15.80 0.88 -4.94
CA ASN A 123 -16.37 0.15 -6.08
C ASN A 123 -17.26 1.06 -6.93
N ARG A 124 -18.05 1.94 -6.31
CA ARG A 124 -18.85 2.94 -7.04
C ARG A 124 -17.99 3.91 -7.82
N PHE A 125 -16.91 4.44 -7.22
CA PHE A 125 -15.97 5.36 -7.89
C PHE A 125 -15.27 4.74 -9.10
N ILE A 126 -14.96 3.44 -9.05
CA ILE A 126 -14.34 2.70 -10.16
C ILE A 126 -15.35 2.53 -11.31
N THR A 127 -16.56 2.09 -11.00
CA THR A 127 -17.62 1.86 -12.00
C THR A 127 -18.00 3.15 -12.71
N SER A 128 -18.04 4.26 -11.98
CA SER A 128 -18.49 5.55 -12.50
C SER A 128 -17.40 6.40 -13.15
N ARG A 129 -16.14 5.90 -13.25
CA ARG A 129 -14.94 6.66 -13.71
C ARG A 129 -14.90 8.07 -13.12
N ALA A 130 -14.81 8.16 -11.79
CA ALA A 130 -14.85 9.42 -11.09
C ALA A 130 -13.67 10.35 -11.47
N GLN A 131 -13.97 11.66 -11.46
CA GLN A 131 -13.01 12.78 -11.46
C GLN A 131 -11.97 12.63 -10.33
N PRO A 132 -10.86 13.41 -10.34
CA PRO A 132 -9.91 13.41 -9.23
C PRO A 132 -10.61 13.57 -7.87
N ILE A 133 -10.34 12.63 -6.95
CA ILE A 133 -10.95 12.59 -5.62
C ILE A 133 -10.05 13.34 -4.66
N TYR A 134 -10.61 14.29 -3.91
CA TYR A 134 -9.86 15.02 -2.89
C TYR A 134 -9.98 14.31 -1.53
N ILE A 135 -8.85 13.88 -0.99
CA ILE A 135 -8.74 13.24 0.31
C ILE A 135 -8.08 14.18 1.32
N ARG A 136 -8.46 14.01 2.59
CA ARG A 136 -7.76 14.67 3.71
C ARG A 136 -6.41 14.02 3.95
N SER A 137 -5.42 14.83 4.29
CA SER A 137 -4.06 14.37 4.56
C SER A 137 -3.49 15.09 5.78
N PRO A 138 -2.67 14.43 6.62
CA PRO A 138 -1.98 15.09 7.71
C PRO A 138 -1.10 16.26 7.22
N PHE A 139 -0.56 16.21 6.00
CA PHE A 139 0.25 17.29 5.42
C PHE A 139 -0.52 18.61 5.20
N THR A 140 -1.85 18.55 5.04
CA THR A 140 -2.70 19.73 4.82
C THR A 140 -3.49 20.15 6.07
N CYS A 141 -3.23 19.47 7.20
CA CYS A 141 -3.83 19.77 8.49
C CYS A 141 -3.34 21.13 9.01
N LYS A 142 -4.27 21.99 9.44
CA LYS A 142 -3.97 23.30 10.04
C LYS A 142 -4.25 23.33 11.55
N SER A 143 -4.17 22.18 12.22
CA SER A 143 -4.32 22.17 13.67
C SER A 143 -3.19 22.99 14.29
N THR A 144 -3.50 24.20 14.76
CA THR A 144 -2.66 24.86 15.75
C THR A 144 -2.69 23.97 16.99
N SER A 145 -1.50 23.57 17.45
CA SER A 145 -1.28 22.85 18.71
C SER A 145 -2.09 23.45 19.85
#